data_AF-A0A6C0IEG0-F1
#
_entry.id   AF-A0A6C0IEG0-F1
#
_cell.length_a   1.000
_cell.length_b   1.000
_cell.length_c   1.000
_cell.angle_alpha   90.00
_cell.angle_beta   90.00
_cell.angle_gamma   90.00
#
_symmetry.space_group_name_H-M   'P 1'
#
loop_
_entity.id
_entity.type
_entity.pdbx_description
1 polymer ?
#
loop_
_entity_poly.entity_id
_entity_poly.type
_entity_poly.pdbx_seq_one_letter_code
_entity_poly.pdbx_strand_id
1 'polypeptide(L)'
;MASILPTADIKSKNRIVRMPKVALIIEKDESCGICTDNFQKKPRKKPVECIFCNYRACVECQETYLLGSVQDAHCMNCKKSWNREFMAGYFTNVFMTETYKKHREDILMARERSMLPQRMVILDRIIRGEKMAEKIKPLQDEIQTLAIELNKKQAILYKKIRNMGLLKGGIEPNSTNTDESKKEANIREFHKACPADDCRGFLSTQYKCGLCSIWVCPDCHEIKGPDREAEHTCKADNVESVKLKKKECRNCPECAAEIYKEIGCDQMWCTKCQTTFDWKTGKKLVNVKVHNPHYYEYLRQTKGSVPRDPDDNPCAAFGGRHEIDPRILLRIGVKVSTPKVVPGIAAPPLVTTIVCSKDIYNNIVKKGLMSVLQMLNHVYDLNQYRYNDDFNDRTNEDVDIRYLRKAIDEKSWKQILQNREKNREKKQNINQILVTLTTIGYDILRASINDYKEQKIAKKPEGEVDAFIMGVWNNLEVLRGIVNKSFEKHAALYKCKAPYVDEKAYSWEYKTSWSY
;
A
#
# COMPACT_ATOMS: atom_id res chain seq x y z
N MET A 1 41.69 58.42 -41.44
CA MET A 1 40.55 58.80 -42.28
C MET A 1 40.61 57.98 -43.57
N ALA A 2 39.64 57.07 -43.69
CA ALA A 2 38.92 56.58 -44.87
C ALA A 2 39.64 56.10 -46.15
N SER A 3 39.05 55.01 -46.69
CA SER A 3 38.83 54.67 -48.11
C SER A 3 39.89 53.75 -48.77
N ILE A 4 39.61 52.64 -49.47
CA ILE A 4 38.41 51.90 -49.91
C ILE A 4 38.88 50.43 -50.13
N LEU A 5 38.09 49.43 -49.73
CA LEU A 5 38.17 48.07 -50.30
C LEU A 5 36.80 47.74 -50.93
N PRO A 6 36.75 47.14 -52.14
CA PRO A 6 35.50 46.82 -52.81
C PRO A 6 34.86 45.55 -52.25
N THR A 7 33.54 45.60 -52.11
CA THR A 7 32.63 44.50 -51.79
C THR A 7 32.56 43.47 -52.91
N ALA A 8 32.80 42.19 -52.60
CA ALA A 8 32.47 41.07 -53.47
C ALA A 8 31.47 40.14 -52.77
N ASP A 9 30.37 39.89 -53.48
CA ASP A 9 29.21 39.06 -53.16
C ASP A 9 29.56 37.66 -52.60
N ILE A 10 29.09 37.35 -51.39
CA ILE A 10 29.09 35.98 -50.85
C ILE A 10 27.73 35.34 -51.16
N LYS A 11 27.62 34.70 -52.33
CA LYS A 11 26.67 33.61 -52.56
C LYS A 11 27.38 32.27 -52.34
N SER A 12 27.61 31.89 -51.08
CA SER A 12 28.12 30.54 -50.78
C SER A 12 26.95 29.55 -50.65
N LYS A 13 26.76 28.75 -51.69
CA LYS A 13 26.01 27.49 -51.64
C LYS A 13 26.65 26.61 -50.55
N ASN A 14 25.96 26.37 -49.44
CA ASN A 14 26.36 25.36 -48.45
C ASN A 14 26.22 23.96 -49.05
N ARG A 15 27.26 23.54 -49.78
CA ARG A 15 27.47 22.15 -50.18
C ARG A 15 27.98 21.41 -48.95
N ILE A 16 27.09 20.65 -48.29
CA ILE A 16 27.48 19.72 -47.22
C ILE A 16 28.47 18.73 -47.84
N VAL A 17 29.76 18.93 -47.58
CA VAL A 17 30.80 17.95 -47.87
C VAL A 17 30.57 16.81 -46.89
N ARG A 18 30.00 15.71 -47.38
CA ARG A 18 29.98 14.45 -46.63
C ARG A 18 31.43 14.02 -46.46
N MET A 19 31.97 14.16 -45.26
CA MET A 19 33.23 13.52 -44.89
C MET A 19 33.03 12.00 -45.04
N PRO A 20 33.94 11.28 -45.71
CA PRO A 20 33.88 9.82 -45.72
C PRO A 20 34.05 9.31 -44.29
N LYS A 21 33.21 8.36 -43.88
CA LYS A 21 33.42 7.58 -42.66
C LYS A 21 34.80 6.94 -42.76
N VAL A 22 35.77 7.46 -42.02
CA VAL A 22 37.04 6.77 -41.79
C VAL A 22 36.69 5.57 -40.92
N ALA A 23 36.43 4.43 -41.56
CA ALA A 23 36.52 3.15 -40.88
C ALA A 23 38.00 2.99 -40.52
N LEU A 24 38.33 3.16 -39.23
CA LEU A 24 39.60 2.69 -38.69
C LEU A 24 39.67 1.19 -38.99
N ILE A 25 40.44 0.83 -40.01
CA ILE A 25 40.90 -0.55 -40.21
C ILE A 25 41.91 -0.78 -39.08
N ILE A 26 41.41 -1.23 -37.94
CA ILE A 26 42.26 -1.79 -36.89
C ILE A 26 42.76 -3.10 -37.49
N GLU A 27 44.04 -3.15 -37.87
CA GLU A 27 44.71 -4.41 -38.19
C GLU A 27 44.51 -5.32 -36.96
N LYS A 28 43.71 -6.37 -37.15
CA LYS A 28 43.39 -7.30 -36.08
C LYS A 28 44.63 -8.14 -35.85
N ASP A 29 45.32 -7.94 -34.72
CA ASP A 29 46.50 -8.74 -34.33
C ASP A 29 46.28 -10.22 -34.63
N GLU A 30 47.18 -10.83 -35.40
CA GLU A 30 47.08 -12.23 -35.81
C GLU A 30 47.53 -13.20 -34.71
N SER A 31 48.14 -12.68 -33.64
CA SER A 31 48.66 -13.44 -32.52
C SER A 31 48.08 -13.00 -31.17
N CYS A 32 48.16 -13.91 -30.19
CA CYS A 32 47.71 -13.67 -28.84
C CYS A 32 48.70 -12.79 -28.08
N GLY A 33 48.26 -11.66 -27.54
CA GLY A 33 49.10 -10.76 -26.72
C GLY A 33 49.53 -11.30 -25.34
N ILE A 34 49.49 -12.63 -25.12
CA ILE A 34 49.86 -13.29 -23.86
C ILE A 34 50.83 -14.44 -24.13
N CYS A 35 50.38 -15.46 -24.88
CA CYS A 35 51.25 -16.57 -25.25
C CYS A 35 52.03 -16.33 -26.54
N THR A 36 51.83 -15.20 -27.22
CA THR A 36 52.45 -14.83 -28.51
C THR A 36 52.17 -15.78 -29.67
N ASP A 37 51.44 -16.88 -29.44
CA ASP A 37 51.01 -17.81 -30.48
C ASP A 37 50.01 -17.17 -31.44
N ASN A 38 50.13 -17.53 -32.72
CA ASN A 38 49.17 -17.15 -33.74
C ASN A 38 47.79 -17.75 -33.47
N PHE A 39 46.74 -16.98 -33.76
CA PHE A 39 45.37 -17.48 -33.68
C PHE A 39 45.14 -18.57 -34.73
N GLN A 40 44.53 -19.68 -34.30
CA GLN A 40 44.24 -20.83 -35.17
C GLN A 40 42.77 -21.24 -35.06
N LYS A 41 42.30 -22.02 -36.04
CA LYS A 41 40.96 -22.63 -35.99
C LYS A 41 40.80 -23.67 -34.87
N LYS A 42 41.91 -24.12 -34.26
CA LYS A 42 41.92 -25.05 -33.12
C LYS A 42 41.18 -24.42 -31.93
N PRO A 43 40.27 -25.14 -31.25
CA PRO A 43 39.44 -24.58 -30.18
C PRO A 43 40.19 -23.73 -29.15
N ARG A 44 41.33 -24.21 -28.66
CA ARG A 44 42.17 -23.52 -27.66
C ARG A 44 42.88 -22.26 -28.15
N LYS A 45 43.16 -22.16 -29.44
CA LYS A 45 43.87 -21.04 -30.06
C LYS A 45 42.94 -20.07 -30.79
N LYS A 46 41.62 -20.24 -30.65
CA LYS A 46 40.65 -19.26 -31.14
C LYS A 46 40.76 -17.96 -30.34
N PRO A 47 40.59 -16.79 -30.99
CA PRO A 47 40.58 -15.51 -30.29
C PRO A 47 39.27 -15.32 -29.51
N VAL A 48 39.38 -14.88 -28.27
CA VAL A 48 38.30 -14.35 -27.43
C VAL A 48 38.43 -12.84 -27.42
N GLU A 49 37.43 -12.14 -27.94
CA GLU A 49 37.41 -10.67 -28.02
C GLU A 49 36.47 -10.10 -26.96
N CYS A 50 37.00 -9.28 -26.06
CA CYS A 50 36.21 -8.68 -24.98
C CYS A 50 35.23 -7.62 -25.52
N ILE A 51 33.94 -7.77 -25.25
CA ILE A 51 32.88 -6.83 -25.69
C ILE A 51 33.02 -5.39 -25.19
N PHE A 52 33.84 -5.17 -24.15
CA PHE A 52 33.95 -3.87 -23.51
C PHE A 52 35.22 -3.09 -23.86
N CYS A 53 36.33 -3.78 -24.14
CA CYS A 53 37.62 -3.14 -24.40
C CYS A 53 38.32 -3.68 -25.65
N ASN A 54 37.67 -4.58 -26.40
CA ASN A 54 38.16 -5.22 -27.62
C ASN A 54 39.51 -5.95 -27.48
N TYR A 55 39.98 -6.17 -26.25
CA TYR A 55 41.18 -6.95 -25.99
C TYR A 55 40.99 -8.40 -26.48
N ARG A 56 42.00 -8.93 -27.17
CA ARG A 56 41.99 -10.26 -27.79
C ARG A 56 43.05 -11.15 -27.16
N ALA A 57 42.64 -12.31 -26.69
CA ALA A 57 43.56 -13.37 -26.30
C ALA A 57 42.98 -14.75 -26.66
N CYS A 58 43.83 -15.76 -26.75
CA CYS A 58 43.36 -17.09 -27.10
C CYS A 58 42.53 -17.71 -25.96
N VAL A 59 41.65 -18.65 -26.31
CA VAL A 59 40.81 -19.39 -25.35
C VAL A 59 41.66 -19.97 -24.21
N GLU A 60 42.80 -20.59 -24.51
CA GLU A 60 43.68 -21.20 -23.51
C GLU A 60 44.23 -20.20 -22.48
N CYS A 61 44.67 -19.01 -22.91
CA CYS A 61 45.13 -17.99 -21.98
C CYS A 61 43.99 -17.42 -21.13
N GLN A 62 42.80 -17.28 -21.71
CA GLN A 62 41.62 -16.85 -20.95
C GLN A 62 41.16 -17.92 -19.96
N GLU A 63 41.13 -19.20 -20.33
CA GLU A 63 40.82 -20.31 -19.42
C GLU A 63 41.81 -20.33 -18.25
N THR A 64 43.10 -20.20 -18.54
CA THR A 64 44.15 -20.16 -17.50
C THR A 64 43.97 -18.98 -16.55
N TYR A 65 43.67 -17.80 -17.10
CA TYR A 65 43.39 -16.61 -16.30
C TYR A 65 42.19 -16.79 -15.37
N LEU A 66 41.09 -17.32 -15.90
CA LEU A 66 39.86 -17.53 -15.14
C LEU A 66 40.03 -18.56 -14.03
N LEU A 67 40.82 -19.61 -14.27
CA LEU A 67 41.18 -20.61 -13.26
C LEU A 67 42.20 -20.08 -12.23
N GLY A 68 42.90 -18.99 -12.52
CA GLY A 68 43.76 -18.30 -11.55
C GLY A 68 43.05 -17.21 -10.74
N SER A 69 41.85 -16.79 -11.15
CA SER A 69 41.10 -15.70 -10.53
C SER A 69 40.21 -16.20 -9.38
N VAL A 70 40.22 -15.46 -8.26
CA VAL A 70 39.27 -15.62 -7.14
C VAL A 70 37.95 -14.88 -7.36
N GLN A 71 37.92 -13.93 -8.29
CA GLN A 71 36.73 -13.14 -8.62
C GLN A 71 35.87 -13.87 -9.66
N ASP A 72 34.67 -13.35 -9.90
CA ASP A 72 33.76 -13.82 -10.94
C ASP A 72 34.38 -13.70 -12.32
N ALA A 73 33.85 -14.41 -13.32
CA ALA A 73 34.40 -14.35 -14.69
C ALA A 73 34.49 -12.89 -15.16
N HIS A 74 35.66 -12.46 -15.59
CA HIS A 74 35.88 -11.08 -16.03
C HIS A 74 37.04 -10.97 -17.00
N CYS A 75 37.08 -9.87 -17.75
CA CYS A 75 38.15 -9.61 -18.68
C CYS A 75 39.48 -9.35 -17.96
N MET A 76 40.55 -10.05 -18.37
CA MET A 76 41.87 -9.85 -17.78
C MET A 76 42.45 -8.44 -17.96
N ASN A 77 42.04 -7.70 -19.00
CA ASN A 77 42.50 -6.34 -19.27
C ASN A 77 41.66 -5.29 -18.51
N CYS A 78 40.37 -5.17 -18.82
CA CYS A 78 39.52 -4.10 -18.26
C CYS A 78 38.79 -4.46 -16.96
N LYS A 79 38.94 -5.71 -16.46
CA LYS A 79 38.32 -6.24 -15.24
C LYS A 79 36.79 -6.21 -15.19
N LYS A 80 36.12 -5.87 -16.30
CA LYS A 80 34.65 -5.95 -16.38
C LYS A 80 34.20 -7.40 -16.43
N SER A 81 33.16 -7.70 -15.64
CA SER A 81 32.56 -9.03 -15.52
C SER A 81 31.96 -9.51 -16.82
N TRP A 82 32.08 -10.81 -17.08
CA TRP A 82 31.49 -11.51 -18.20
C TRP A 82 30.28 -12.30 -17.73
N ASN A 83 29.17 -12.15 -18.46
CA ASN A 83 27.98 -12.93 -18.19
C ASN A 83 28.13 -14.35 -18.77
N ARG A 84 27.25 -15.24 -18.29
CA ARG A 84 27.26 -16.65 -18.70
C ARG A 84 27.00 -16.85 -20.21
N GLU A 85 26.28 -15.93 -20.85
CA GLU A 85 26.08 -15.94 -22.31
C GLU A 85 27.38 -15.73 -23.07
N PHE A 86 28.15 -14.70 -22.70
CA PHE A 86 29.47 -14.44 -23.28
C PHE A 86 30.38 -15.66 -23.10
N MET A 87 30.42 -16.21 -21.89
CA MET A 87 31.23 -17.38 -21.60
C MET A 87 30.84 -18.60 -22.45
N ALA A 88 29.54 -18.88 -22.60
CA ALA A 88 29.05 -19.99 -23.41
C ALA A 88 29.31 -19.80 -24.92
N GLY A 89 29.48 -18.56 -25.39
CA GLY A 89 29.79 -18.25 -26.78
C GLY A 89 31.24 -18.56 -27.20
N TYR A 90 32.18 -18.46 -26.25
CA TYR A 90 33.62 -18.61 -26.54
C TYR A 90 34.24 -19.89 -25.99
N PHE A 91 33.80 -20.36 -24.82
CA PHE A 91 34.39 -21.52 -24.15
C PHE A 91 33.62 -22.80 -24.45
N THR A 92 34.31 -23.93 -24.31
CA THR A 92 33.70 -25.25 -24.53
C THR A 92 32.72 -25.59 -23.40
N ASN A 93 31.70 -26.41 -23.72
CA ASN A 93 30.74 -26.86 -22.72
C ASN A 93 31.41 -27.67 -21.59
N VAL A 94 32.42 -28.48 -21.93
CA VAL A 94 33.22 -29.24 -20.95
C VAL A 94 33.92 -28.29 -19.96
N PHE A 95 34.61 -27.26 -20.47
CA PHE A 95 35.24 -26.26 -19.59
C PHE A 95 34.21 -25.59 -18.67
N MET A 96 33.07 -25.18 -19.20
CA MET A 96 32.03 -24.47 -18.44
C MET A 96 31.34 -25.34 -17.39
N THR A 97 31.07 -26.61 -17.69
CA THR A 97 30.26 -27.49 -16.83
C THR A 97 31.07 -28.36 -15.89
N GLU A 98 32.35 -28.59 -16.17
CA GLU A 98 33.23 -29.42 -15.35
C GLU A 98 34.34 -28.57 -14.72
N THR A 99 35.26 -28.04 -15.53
CA THR A 99 36.50 -27.41 -15.05
C THR A 99 36.24 -26.10 -14.31
N TYR A 100 35.62 -25.12 -14.97
CA TYR A 100 35.32 -23.81 -14.39
C TYR A 100 34.28 -23.91 -13.28
N LYS A 101 33.31 -24.81 -13.44
CA LYS A 101 32.33 -25.11 -12.40
C LYS A 101 33.02 -25.55 -11.10
N LYS A 102 33.92 -26.54 -11.17
CA LYS A 102 34.64 -27.05 -10.00
C LYS A 102 35.49 -25.97 -9.34
N HIS A 103 36.23 -25.20 -10.14
CA HIS A 103 37.01 -24.05 -9.68
C HIS A 103 36.16 -23.04 -8.90
N ARG A 104 35.00 -22.66 -9.45
CA ARG A 104 34.06 -21.76 -8.79
C ARG A 104 33.50 -22.33 -7.49
N GLU A 105 33.19 -23.62 -7.45
CA GLU A 105 32.74 -24.25 -6.19
C GLU A 105 33.83 -24.19 -5.11
N ASP A 106 35.10 -24.41 -5.47
CA ASP A 106 36.21 -24.39 -4.52
C ASP A 106 36.48 -22.96 -4.00
N ILE A 107 36.37 -21.94 -4.87
CA ILE A 107 36.44 -20.53 -4.46
C ILE A 107 35.32 -20.15 -3.50
N LEU A 108 34.07 -20.49 -3.84
CA LEU A 108 32.92 -20.18 -3.00
C LEU A 108 33.09 -20.81 -1.61
N MET A 109 33.53 -22.08 -1.57
CA MET A 109 33.84 -22.78 -0.33
C MET A 109 34.96 -22.11 0.46
N ALA A 110 36.08 -21.77 -0.18
CA ALA A 110 37.20 -21.11 0.48
C ALA A 110 36.78 -19.75 1.08
N ARG A 111 35.96 -18.99 0.33
CA ARG A 111 35.41 -17.72 0.76
C ARG A 111 34.54 -17.88 2.01
N GLU A 112 33.56 -18.79 2.00
CA GLU A 112 32.71 -19.00 3.18
C GLU A 112 33.48 -19.58 4.37
N ARG A 113 34.45 -20.48 4.13
CA ARG A 113 35.37 -20.98 5.17
C ARG A 113 36.10 -19.86 5.89
N SER A 114 36.59 -18.86 5.15
CA SER A 114 37.26 -17.70 5.74
C SER A 114 36.35 -16.85 6.64
N MET A 115 35.03 -16.90 6.39
CA MET A 115 34.02 -16.18 7.16
C MET A 115 33.48 -16.99 8.35
N LEU A 116 33.72 -18.30 8.45
CA LEU A 116 33.24 -19.14 9.56
C LEU A 116 33.60 -18.60 10.97
N PRO A 117 34.82 -18.08 11.23
CA PRO A 117 35.12 -17.48 12.52
C PRO A 117 34.20 -16.30 12.88
N GLN A 118 33.80 -15.50 11.87
CA GLN A 118 32.85 -14.40 12.07
C GLN A 118 31.43 -14.95 12.32
N ARG A 119 31.05 -16.05 11.65
CA ARG A 119 29.76 -16.74 11.86
C ARG A 119 29.64 -17.35 13.25
N MET A 120 30.74 -17.72 13.91
CA MET A 120 30.71 -18.23 15.29
C MET A 120 30.09 -17.23 16.27
N VAL A 121 30.35 -15.92 16.10
CA VAL A 121 29.75 -14.88 16.96
C VAL A 121 28.22 -14.88 16.87
N ILE A 122 27.70 -15.13 15.67
CA ILE A 122 26.25 -15.22 15.43
C ILE A 122 25.70 -16.53 16.00
N LEU A 123 26.38 -17.66 15.76
CA LEU A 123 26.00 -18.95 16.31
C LEU A 123 25.93 -18.91 17.85
N ASP A 124 26.89 -18.28 18.51
CA ASP A 124 26.89 -18.10 19.96
C ASP A 124 25.70 -17.26 20.45
N ARG A 125 25.25 -16.27 19.67
CA ARG A 125 24.04 -15.50 19.98
C ARG A 125 22.79 -16.37 19.83
N ILE A 126 22.71 -17.19 18.78
CA ILE A 126 21.60 -18.11 18.55
C ILE A 126 21.50 -19.12 19.70
N ILE A 127 22.61 -19.77 20.05
CA ILE A 127 22.65 -20.76 21.16
C ILE A 127 22.27 -20.10 22.49
N ARG A 128 22.73 -18.88 22.76
CA ARG A 128 22.32 -18.12 23.96
C ARG A 128 20.82 -17.82 23.94
N GLY A 129 20.27 -17.43 22.80
CA GLY A 129 18.84 -17.20 22.61
C GLY A 129 18.01 -18.47 22.85
N GLU A 130 18.44 -19.61 22.31
CA GLU A 130 17.79 -20.92 22.53
C GLU A 130 17.77 -21.27 24.03
N LYS A 131 18.92 -21.16 24.72
CA LYS A 131 19.00 -21.39 26.17
C LYS A 131 18.16 -20.42 27.00
N MET A 132 18.03 -19.16 26.56
CA MET A 132 17.14 -18.19 27.21
C MET A 132 15.67 -18.57 26.98
N ALA A 133 15.30 -18.99 25.76
CA ALA A 133 13.95 -19.43 25.45
C ALA A 133 13.53 -20.65 26.29
N GLU A 134 14.44 -21.62 26.50
CA GLU A 134 14.21 -22.75 27.40
C GLU A 134 13.91 -22.31 28.85
N LYS A 135 14.53 -21.23 29.33
CA LYS A 135 14.27 -20.66 30.66
C LYS A 135 13.01 -19.79 30.71
N ILE A 136 12.65 -19.14 29.60
CA ILE A 136 11.46 -18.29 29.49
C ILE A 136 10.19 -19.15 29.45
N LYS A 137 10.23 -20.30 28.77
CA LYS A 137 9.07 -21.19 28.61
C LYS A 137 8.37 -21.56 29.94
N PRO A 138 9.07 -22.06 30.99
CA PRO A 138 8.40 -22.37 32.26
C PRO A 138 7.81 -21.13 32.95
N LEU A 139 8.45 -19.96 32.82
CA LEU A 139 7.90 -18.72 33.36
C LEU A 139 6.64 -18.28 32.60
N GLN A 140 6.59 -18.49 31.27
CA GLN A 140 5.38 -18.24 30.48
C GLN A 140 4.24 -19.19 30.89
N ASP A 141 4.55 -20.48 31.08
CA ASP A 141 3.59 -21.49 31.55
C ASP A 141 3.08 -21.14 32.97
N GLU A 142 3.94 -20.63 33.85
CA GLU A 142 3.58 -20.15 35.19
C GLU A 142 2.69 -18.90 35.13
N ILE A 143 3.03 -17.90 34.31
CA ILE A 143 2.21 -16.70 34.10
C ILE A 143 0.81 -17.11 33.61
N GLN A 144 0.73 -18.05 32.66
CA GLN A 144 -0.55 -18.54 32.16
C GLN A 144 -1.37 -19.22 33.27
N THR A 145 -0.72 -20.03 34.10
CA THR A 145 -1.36 -20.72 35.22
C THR A 145 -1.90 -19.71 36.24
N LEU A 146 -1.08 -18.74 36.64
CA LEU A 146 -1.46 -17.68 37.56
C LEU A 146 -2.58 -16.78 37.00
N ALA A 147 -2.58 -16.50 35.69
CA ALA A 147 -3.65 -15.74 35.05
C ALA A 147 -4.99 -16.49 35.11
N ILE A 148 -4.99 -17.81 34.93
CA ILE A 148 -6.19 -18.65 35.08
C ILE A 148 -6.69 -18.58 36.53
N GLU A 149 -5.81 -18.69 37.52
CA GLU A 149 -6.18 -18.57 38.93
C GLU A 149 -6.72 -17.18 39.28
N LEU A 150 -6.08 -16.12 38.78
CA LEU A 150 -6.53 -14.75 38.97
C LEU A 150 -7.93 -14.54 38.41
N ASN A 151 -8.20 -15.02 37.18
CA ASN A 151 -9.52 -14.97 36.57
C ASN A 151 -10.58 -15.70 37.40
N LYS A 152 -10.26 -16.86 37.97
CA LYS A 152 -11.15 -17.58 38.91
C LYS A 152 -11.47 -16.73 40.15
N LYS A 153 -10.45 -16.13 40.77
CA LYS A 153 -10.62 -15.26 41.95
C LYS A 153 -11.40 -14.00 41.62
N GLN A 154 -11.14 -13.37 40.48
CA GLN A 154 -11.90 -12.22 39.99
C GLN A 154 -13.36 -12.57 39.75
N ALA A 155 -13.67 -13.71 39.15
CA ALA A 155 -15.05 -14.16 38.96
C ALA A 155 -15.79 -14.34 40.30
N ILE A 156 -15.12 -14.89 41.32
CA ILE A 156 -15.68 -14.98 42.68
C ILE A 156 -15.89 -13.58 43.27
N LEU A 157 -14.92 -12.68 43.14
CA LEU A 157 -15.02 -11.31 43.62
C LEU A 157 -16.18 -10.55 42.96
N TYR A 158 -16.33 -10.64 41.64
CA TYR A 158 -17.44 -10.03 40.90
C TYR A 158 -18.79 -10.54 41.38
N LYS A 159 -18.94 -11.85 41.65
CA LYS A 159 -20.17 -12.41 42.25
C LYS A 159 -20.44 -11.80 43.63
N LYS A 160 -19.43 -11.68 44.48
CA LYS A 160 -19.57 -11.09 45.82
C LYS A 160 -19.93 -9.59 45.75
N ILE A 161 -19.26 -8.83 44.88
CA ILE A 161 -19.56 -7.39 44.67
C ILE A 161 -20.97 -7.22 44.12
N ARG A 162 -21.40 -8.02 43.14
CA ARG A 162 -22.78 -8.00 42.62
C ARG A 162 -23.80 -8.25 43.73
N ASN A 163 -23.60 -9.28 44.54
CA ASN A 163 -24.48 -9.59 45.67
C ASN A 163 -24.51 -8.45 46.69
N MET A 164 -23.37 -7.81 46.96
CA MET A 164 -23.27 -6.66 47.84
C MET A 164 -23.95 -5.40 47.27
N GLY A 165 -23.84 -5.18 45.96
CA GLY A 165 -24.53 -4.12 45.22
C GLY A 165 -26.04 -4.28 45.26
N LEU A 166 -26.56 -5.50 45.08
CA LEU A 166 -27.98 -5.84 45.21
C LEU A 166 -28.53 -5.52 46.62
N LEU A 167 -27.69 -5.63 47.66
CA LEU A 167 -28.04 -5.30 49.04
C LEU A 167 -27.98 -3.79 49.36
N LYS A 168 -27.23 -2.99 48.59
CA LYS A 168 -26.99 -1.57 48.87
C LYS A 168 -27.57 -0.58 47.86
N GLY A 169 -28.05 -1.03 46.70
CA GLY A 169 -28.67 -0.16 45.70
C GLY A 169 -29.49 -0.96 44.69
N GLY A 170 -30.79 -0.69 44.64
CA GLY A 170 -31.72 -1.28 43.66
C GLY A 170 -31.45 -0.79 42.25
N ILE A 171 -30.38 -1.27 41.63
CA ILE A 171 -30.10 -1.11 40.20
C ILE A 171 -30.09 -2.52 39.60
N GLU A 172 -31.14 -2.84 38.86
CA GLU A 172 -31.20 -4.04 38.03
C GLU A 172 -30.10 -3.98 36.94
N PRO A 173 -29.24 -5.01 36.79
CA PRO A 173 -28.40 -5.13 35.62
C PRO A 173 -29.24 -5.60 34.44
N ASN A 174 -29.10 -4.90 33.31
CA ASN A 174 -29.64 -5.27 31.99
C ASN A 174 -29.71 -6.78 31.76
N SER A 175 -30.94 -7.29 31.73
CA SER A 175 -31.45 -8.40 30.92
C SER A 175 -30.43 -9.44 30.42
N THR A 176 -30.32 -10.55 31.14
CA THR A 176 -30.42 -11.86 30.48
C THR A 176 -31.78 -12.43 30.85
N ASN A 177 -32.64 -12.59 29.84
CA ASN A 177 -33.98 -13.16 29.92
C ASN A 177 -34.00 -14.46 30.75
N THR A 178 -34.42 -14.36 32.00
CA THR A 178 -35.07 -15.46 32.72
C THR A 178 -36.44 -14.98 33.17
N ASP A 179 -37.48 -15.73 32.83
CA ASP A 179 -38.89 -15.37 33.06
C ASP A 179 -39.26 -15.19 34.55
N GLU A 180 -38.37 -15.57 35.47
CA GLU A 180 -38.55 -15.34 36.91
C GLU A 180 -38.36 -13.86 37.30
N SER A 181 -37.51 -13.11 36.59
CA SER A 181 -37.24 -11.69 36.86
C SER A 181 -38.40 -10.74 36.48
N LYS A 182 -39.37 -11.21 35.68
CA LYS A 182 -40.56 -10.43 35.30
C LYS A 182 -41.65 -10.40 36.38
N LYS A 183 -41.62 -11.29 37.37
CA LYS A 183 -42.64 -11.30 38.43
C LYS A 183 -42.38 -10.25 39.52
N GLU A 184 -41.13 -9.89 39.75
CA GLU A 184 -40.77 -8.89 40.77
C GLU A 184 -40.77 -7.46 40.22
N ALA A 185 -40.48 -7.21 38.94
CA ALA A 185 -40.54 -5.88 38.32
C ALA A 185 -41.96 -5.28 38.12
N ASN A 186 -43.00 -5.82 38.77
CA ASN A 186 -44.27 -5.12 39.01
C ASN A 186 -44.14 -4.11 40.18
N ILE A 187 -42.94 -3.57 40.41
CA ILE A 187 -42.62 -2.67 41.52
C ILE A 187 -43.18 -1.27 41.24
N ARG A 188 -44.32 -1.01 41.89
CA ARG A 188 -44.83 0.29 42.39
C ARG A 188 -44.81 1.42 41.36
N GLU A 189 -45.88 1.55 40.58
CA GLU A 189 -46.17 2.77 39.84
C GLU A 189 -46.34 3.95 40.82
N PHE A 190 -45.48 4.96 40.69
CA PHE A 190 -45.59 6.22 41.44
C PHE A 190 -46.29 7.24 40.55
N HIS A 191 -47.50 7.66 40.93
CA HIS A 191 -48.38 8.42 40.04
C HIS A 191 -48.22 9.94 40.18
N LYS A 192 -47.80 10.45 41.36
CA LYS A 192 -47.82 11.89 41.63
C LYS A 192 -46.84 12.32 42.73
N ALA A 193 -46.37 13.57 42.67
CA ALA A 193 -45.58 14.20 43.72
C ALA A 193 -46.41 14.44 45.00
N CYS A 194 -45.76 14.39 46.16
CA CYS A 194 -46.38 14.66 47.45
C CYS A 194 -46.78 16.15 47.58
N PRO A 195 -48.00 16.48 48.04
CA PRO A 195 -48.47 17.85 48.18
C PRO A 195 -48.08 18.54 49.51
N ALA A 196 -47.34 17.86 50.40
CA ALA A 196 -46.90 18.48 51.66
C ALA A 196 -45.74 19.46 51.45
N ASP A 197 -45.79 20.57 52.19
CA ASP A 197 -44.74 21.58 52.18
C ASP A 197 -43.39 20.94 52.58
N ASP A 198 -42.37 21.17 51.75
CA ASP A 198 -40.99 20.65 51.87
C ASP A 198 -40.80 19.12 51.74
N CYS A 199 -41.79 18.38 51.25
CA CYS A 199 -41.63 16.96 50.92
C CYS A 199 -41.25 16.74 49.44
N ARG A 200 -40.14 16.02 49.18
CA ARG A 200 -39.68 15.65 47.83
C ARG A 200 -40.08 14.23 47.41
N GLY A 201 -41.04 13.64 48.10
CA GLY A 201 -41.45 12.25 47.90
C GLY A 201 -42.51 12.08 46.83
N PHE A 202 -42.70 10.83 46.39
CA PHE A 202 -43.76 10.44 45.49
C PHE A 202 -44.82 9.59 46.20
N LEU A 203 -46.06 9.72 45.76
CA LEU A 203 -47.19 8.94 46.23
C LEU A 203 -47.21 7.57 45.53
N SER A 204 -47.38 6.51 46.32
CA SER A 204 -47.62 5.16 45.81
C SER A 204 -49.00 5.03 45.15
N THR A 205 -49.31 3.89 44.53
CA THR A 205 -50.66 3.51 44.06
C THR A 205 -51.75 3.68 45.13
N GLN A 206 -51.37 3.63 46.41
CA GLN A 206 -52.28 3.81 47.54
C GLN A 206 -52.37 5.27 48.01
N TYR A 207 -51.77 6.23 47.29
CA TYR A 207 -51.71 7.65 47.65
C TYR A 207 -51.04 7.91 49.03
N LYS A 208 -50.07 7.06 49.40
CA LYS A 208 -49.19 7.24 50.56
C LYS A 208 -47.80 7.70 50.11
N CYS A 209 -47.23 8.70 50.76
CA CYS A 209 -45.85 9.10 50.53
C CYS A 209 -44.87 8.14 51.22
N GLY A 210 -43.89 7.60 50.50
CA GLY A 210 -42.86 6.73 51.09
C GLY A 210 -41.79 7.45 51.93
N LEU A 211 -41.67 8.78 51.80
CA LEU A 211 -40.67 9.57 52.54
C LEU A 211 -41.23 10.15 53.84
N CYS A 212 -42.34 10.89 53.77
CA CYS A 212 -42.96 11.52 54.95
C CYS A 212 -44.15 10.73 55.52
N SER A 213 -44.49 9.59 54.94
CA SER A 213 -45.55 8.67 55.41
C SER A 213 -46.98 9.22 55.47
N ILE A 214 -47.26 10.41 54.93
CA ILE A 214 -48.61 10.98 54.89
C ILE A 214 -49.49 10.35 53.80
N TRP A 215 -50.80 10.41 54.00
CA TRP A 215 -51.83 9.99 53.05
C TRP A 215 -52.50 11.19 52.38
N VAL A 216 -52.81 11.01 51.10
CA VAL A 216 -53.45 12.01 50.26
C VAL A 216 -54.75 11.43 49.69
N CYS A 217 -55.78 12.25 49.56
CA CYS A 217 -57.04 11.83 48.99
C CYS A 217 -56.92 11.53 47.48
N PRO A 218 -57.32 10.35 46.98
CA PRO A 218 -57.26 10.03 45.53
C PRO A 218 -58.16 10.90 44.65
N ASP A 219 -59.24 11.46 45.22
CA ASP A 219 -60.31 12.12 44.48
C ASP A 219 -60.11 13.64 44.38
N CYS A 220 -59.69 14.30 45.47
CA CYS A 220 -59.43 15.76 45.50
C CYS A 220 -57.94 16.13 45.62
N HIS A 221 -57.05 15.18 45.90
CA HIS A 221 -55.62 15.37 46.14
C HIS A 221 -55.22 16.24 47.35
N GLU A 222 -56.13 16.42 48.33
CA GLU A 222 -55.83 17.08 49.61
C GLU A 222 -55.19 16.12 50.62
N ILE A 223 -54.42 16.66 51.58
CA ILE A 223 -53.71 15.89 52.61
C ILE A 223 -54.71 15.39 53.66
N LYS A 224 -54.72 14.09 53.92
CA LYS A 224 -55.56 13.44 54.96
C LYS A 224 -54.85 13.32 56.32
N GLY A 225 -53.52 13.39 56.34
CA GLY A 225 -52.71 13.18 57.55
C GLY A 225 -51.98 11.82 57.58
N PRO A 226 -51.51 11.36 58.75
CA PRO A 226 -50.72 10.12 58.88
C PRO A 226 -51.57 8.84 58.77
N ASP A 227 -52.88 8.96 58.99
CA ASP A 227 -53.82 7.84 58.96
C ASP A 227 -54.59 7.79 57.63
N ARG A 228 -54.80 6.57 57.14
CA ARG A 228 -55.46 6.31 55.85
C ARG A 228 -56.96 6.61 55.89
N GLU A 229 -57.59 6.34 57.02
CA GLU A 229 -59.04 6.39 57.23
C GLU A 229 -59.50 7.68 57.92
N ALA A 230 -58.68 8.72 57.93
CA ALA A 230 -59.08 10.02 58.46
C ALA A 230 -60.30 10.56 57.69
N GLU A 231 -61.30 11.04 58.43
CA GLU A 231 -62.53 11.63 57.90
C GLU A 231 -62.17 12.85 57.03
N HIS A 232 -62.47 12.77 55.73
CA HIS A 232 -62.18 13.83 54.78
C HIS A 232 -63.34 13.98 53.79
N THR A 233 -63.91 15.19 53.73
CA THR A 233 -65.00 15.54 52.82
C THR A 233 -64.46 16.37 51.66
N CYS A 234 -64.56 15.84 50.44
CA CYS A 234 -64.08 16.52 49.23
C CYS A 234 -65.00 17.67 48.83
N LYS A 235 -64.44 18.84 48.50
CA LYS A 235 -65.18 19.92 47.82
C LYS A 235 -65.41 19.57 46.35
N ALA A 236 -66.61 19.84 45.83
CA ALA A 236 -67.01 19.49 44.45
C ALA A 236 -66.08 20.13 43.39
N ASP A 237 -65.74 21.40 43.55
CA ASP A 237 -64.89 22.15 42.61
C ASP A 237 -63.48 21.54 42.45
N ASN A 238 -62.93 21.01 43.55
CA ASN A 238 -61.60 20.39 43.56
C ASN A 238 -61.62 19.04 42.83
N VAL A 239 -62.71 18.29 42.94
CA VAL A 239 -62.90 17.02 42.22
C VAL A 239 -63.05 17.26 40.72
N GLU A 240 -63.80 18.29 40.30
CA GLU A 240 -63.96 18.63 38.88
C GLU A 240 -62.66 19.14 38.24
N SER A 241 -61.92 19.98 38.96
CA SER A 241 -60.59 20.45 38.53
C SER A 241 -59.60 19.30 38.34
N VAL A 242 -59.63 18.31 39.24
CA VAL A 242 -58.79 17.11 39.13
C VAL A 242 -59.21 16.22 37.95
N LYS A 243 -60.52 16.10 37.67
CA LYS A 243 -61.03 15.35 36.51
C LYS A 243 -60.58 15.98 35.18
N LEU A 244 -60.62 17.30 35.05
CA LEU A 244 -60.15 18.00 33.85
C LEU A 244 -58.64 17.79 33.63
N LYS A 245 -57.82 17.94 34.69
CA LYS A 245 -56.37 17.72 34.62
C LYS A 245 -55.99 16.29 34.22
N LYS A 246 -56.70 15.27 34.71
CA LYS A 246 -56.48 13.87 34.32
C LYS A 246 -56.72 13.61 32.82
N LYS A 247 -57.60 14.40 32.19
CA LYS A 247 -57.94 14.26 30.76
C LYS A 247 -56.90 14.89 29.85
N GLU A 248 -56.39 16.07 30.20
CA GLU A 248 -55.58 16.90 29.30
C GLU A 248 -54.06 16.81 29.56
N CYS A 249 -53.66 16.41 30.76
CA CYS A 249 -52.24 16.34 31.15
C CYS A 249 -51.74 14.90 31.29
N ARG A 250 -50.43 14.73 31.09
CA ARG A 250 -49.68 13.52 31.46
C ARG A 250 -48.49 13.91 32.32
N ASN A 251 -48.15 13.05 33.27
CA ASN A 251 -47.03 13.28 34.17
C ASN A 251 -45.73 12.77 33.55
N CYS A 252 -44.64 13.52 33.70
CA CYS A 252 -43.31 13.05 33.32
C CYS A 252 -42.92 11.81 34.15
N PRO A 253 -42.42 10.73 33.54
CA PRO A 253 -42.05 9.52 34.27
C PRO A 253 -40.81 9.65 35.16
N GLU A 254 -40.08 10.76 35.10
CA GLU A 254 -38.94 11.00 36.00
C GLU A 254 -39.29 11.93 37.17
N CYS A 255 -39.91 13.07 36.89
CA CYS A 255 -40.14 14.11 37.90
C CYS A 255 -41.62 14.34 38.23
N ALA A 256 -42.53 13.53 37.68
CA ALA A 256 -43.99 13.63 37.81
C ALA A 256 -44.60 15.00 37.45
N ALA A 257 -43.86 15.87 36.73
CA ALA A 257 -44.36 17.17 36.31
C ALA A 257 -45.54 17.01 35.34
N GLU A 258 -46.61 17.76 35.56
CA GLU A 258 -47.77 17.82 34.66
C GLU A 258 -47.36 18.51 33.35
N ILE A 259 -47.41 17.79 32.25
CA ILE A 259 -47.09 18.26 30.89
C ILE A 259 -48.37 18.16 30.07
N TYR A 260 -48.67 19.22 29.32
CA TYR A 260 -49.76 19.26 28.34
C TYR A 260 -49.18 19.13 26.93
N LYS A 261 -49.97 18.59 26.00
CA LYS A 261 -49.55 18.36 24.60
C LYS A 261 -50.38 19.23 23.67
N GLU A 262 -49.75 20.22 23.05
CA GLU A 262 -50.27 20.87 21.84
C GLU A 262 -49.95 19.97 20.64
N ILE A 263 -50.89 19.85 19.69
CA ILE A 263 -50.96 18.84 18.60
C ILE A 263 -49.58 18.47 18.00
N GLY A 264 -49.24 17.18 17.91
CA GLY A 264 -47.96 16.75 17.32
C GLY A 264 -47.47 15.34 17.67
N CYS A 265 -46.16 15.12 17.52
CA CYS A 265 -45.45 13.85 17.76
C CYS A 265 -45.61 13.34 19.21
N ASP A 266 -45.63 12.02 19.40
CA ASP A 266 -45.76 11.40 20.73
C ASP A 266 -44.44 11.42 21.53
N GLN A 267 -43.30 11.78 20.93
CA GLN A 267 -42.03 11.93 21.63
C GLN A 267 -41.96 13.28 22.37
N MET A 268 -42.13 13.23 23.69
CA MET A 268 -42.12 14.39 24.57
C MET A 268 -40.76 14.63 25.21
N TRP A 269 -40.46 15.90 25.48
CA TRP A 269 -39.26 16.34 26.18
C TRP A 269 -39.67 17.18 27.40
N CYS A 270 -39.28 16.75 28.60
CA CYS A 270 -39.55 17.53 29.81
C CYS A 270 -38.50 18.64 29.96
N THR A 271 -38.92 19.91 29.92
CA THR A 271 -38.03 21.06 30.11
C THR A 271 -37.49 21.20 31.53
N LYS A 272 -38.17 20.63 32.55
CA LYS A 272 -37.74 20.67 33.95
C LYS A 272 -36.62 19.68 34.27
N CYS A 273 -36.74 18.43 33.83
CA CYS A 273 -35.80 17.35 34.17
C CYS A 273 -35.03 16.78 32.96
N GLN A 274 -35.22 17.36 31.77
CA GLN A 274 -34.48 16.99 30.55
C GLN A 274 -34.63 15.52 30.15
N THR A 275 -35.79 14.92 30.45
CA THR A 275 -36.10 13.52 30.14
C THR A 275 -36.95 13.43 28.89
N THR A 276 -36.54 12.58 27.94
CA THR A 276 -37.37 12.12 26.81
C THR A 276 -38.29 10.99 27.22
N PHE A 277 -39.56 11.07 26.84
CA PHE A 277 -40.52 10.00 27.07
C PHE A 277 -41.60 9.97 25.98
N ASP A 278 -42.32 8.86 25.87
CA ASP A 278 -43.45 8.72 24.95
C ASP A 278 -44.77 9.11 25.64
N TRP A 279 -45.56 9.97 24.99
CA TRP A 279 -46.84 10.49 25.48
C TRP A 279 -47.92 9.40 25.64
N LYS A 280 -47.94 8.40 24.75
CA LYS A 280 -48.96 7.32 24.80
C LYS A 280 -48.67 6.31 25.89
N THR A 281 -47.41 5.92 26.02
CA THR A 281 -47.00 4.85 26.94
C THR A 281 -46.50 5.38 28.28
N GLY A 282 -46.16 6.67 28.38
CA GLY A 282 -45.60 7.29 29.58
C GLY A 282 -44.18 6.81 29.90
N LYS A 283 -43.52 6.04 29.03
CA LYS A 283 -42.21 5.43 29.31
C LYS A 283 -41.05 6.30 28.84
N LYS A 284 -39.95 6.29 29.61
CA LYS A 284 -38.70 6.97 29.23
C LYS A 284 -38.10 6.34 27.98
N LEU A 285 -37.62 7.17 27.07
CA LEU A 285 -36.92 6.76 25.85
C LEU A 285 -35.41 6.97 26.05
N VAL A 286 -34.63 5.90 25.95
CA VAL A 286 -33.17 5.89 26.14
C VAL A 286 -32.50 5.51 24.83
N ASN A 287 -31.41 6.20 24.45
CA ASN A 287 -30.65 5.98 23.21
C ASN A 287 -31.44 6.17 21.91
N VAL A 288 -32.50 6.98 21.94
CA VAL A 288 -33.30 7.31 20.75
C VAL A 288 -32.93 8.70 20.25
N LYS A 289 -32.85 8.87 18.93
CA LYS A 289 -32.70 10.18 18.31
C LYS A 289 -33.89 11.07 18.72
N VAL A 290 -33.58 12.18 19.38
CA VAL A 290 -34.60 13.12 19.89
C VAL A 290 -34.97 14.08 18.77
N HIS A 291 -36.25 14.09 18.41
CA HIS A 291 -36.84 14.90 17.36
C HIS A 291 -37.75 16.01 17.91
N ASN A 292 -37.86 16.16 19.24
CA ASN A 292 -38.69 17.19 19.89
C ASN A 292 -38.08 18.60 19.71
N PRO A 293 -38.85 19.63 19.26
CA PRO A 293 -38.36 20.99 19.08
C PRO A 293 -37.70 21.62 20.33
N HIS A 294 -38.26 21.38 21.52
CA HIS A 294 -37.70 21.91 22.78
C HIS A 294 -36.33 21.32 23.13
N TYR A 295 -36.00 20.13 22.60
CA TYR A 295 -34.67 19.55 22.74
C TYR A 295 -33.62 20.30 21.90
N TYR A 296 -33.94 20.64 20.64
CA TYR A 296 -33.04 21.43 19.79
C TYR A 296 -32.96 22.90 20.23
N GLU A 297 -34.02 23.44 20.84
CA GLU A 297 -33.99 24.74 21.50
C GLU A 297 -33.03 24.74 22.69
N TYR A 298 -33.11 23.72 23.56
CA TYR A 298 -32.15 23.52 24.65
C TYR A 298 -30.70 23.38 24.15
N LEU A 299 -30.45 22.60 23.08
CA LEU A 299 -29.11 22.46 22.49
C LEU A 299 -28.57 23.77 21.92
N ARG A 300 -29.43 24.60 21.32
CA ARG A 300 -29.05 25.93 20.82
C ARG A 300 -28.72 26.88 21.96
N GLN A 301 -29.51 26.90 23.04
CA GLN A 301 -29.26 27.73 24.21
C GLN A 301 -27.99 27.33 24.99
N THR A 302 -27.69 26.03 25.05
CA THR A 302 -26.57 25.53 25.88
C THR A 302 -25.26 25.32 25.13
N LYS A 303 -25.28 24.98 23.82
CA LYS A 303 -24.08 24.57 23.06
C LYS A 303 -23.78 25.37 21.79
N GLY A 304 -24.63 26.35 21.41
CA GLY A 304 -24.35 27.32 20.35
C GLY A 304 -24.34 26.82 18.90
N SER A 305 -24.05 25.54 18.61
CA SER A 305 -24.12 24.96 17.26
C SER A 305 -24.44 23.46 17.27
N VAL A 306 -24.94 22.94 16.13
CA VAL A 306 -25.24 21.52 15.92
C VAL A 306 -24.08 20.87 15.13
N PRO A 307 -23.35 19.87 15.67
CA PRO A 307 -22.19 19.25 15.01
C PRO A 307 -22.53 18.50 13.69
N ARG A 308 -21.56 18.42 12.76
CA ARG A 308 -21.63 17.61 11.53
C ARG A 308 -21.36 16.11 11.79
N ASP A 309 -21.93 15.26 10.94
CA ASP A 309 -21.86 13.80 11.02
C ASP A 309 -20.43 13.28 10.73
N PRO A 310 -19.88 12.29 11.48
CA PRO A 310 -18.49 11.85 11.36
C PRO A 310 -18.06 11.09 10.08
N ASP A 311 -18.97 10.74 9.16
CA ASP A 311 -18.70 9.81 8.05
C ASP A 311 -18.27 10.45 6.70
N ASP A 312 -17.60 11.62 6.70
CA ASP A 312 -17.25 12.38 5.47
C ASP A 312 -15.71 12.56 5.31
N ASN A 313 -15.06 12.23 4.15
CA ASN A 313 -13.59 12.38 3.97
C ASN A 313 -13.08 12.72 2.52
N PRO A 314 -12.30 13.81 2.27
CA PRO A 314 -12.07 14.35 0.92
C PRO A 314 -10.62 14.48 0.36
N CYS A 315 -9.58 13.70 0.72
CA CYS A 315 -8.18 14.02 0.28
C CYS A 315 -7.21 12.85 -0.07
N ALA A 316 -7.06 12.46 -1.36
CA ALA A 316 -6.01 11.54 -1.82
C ALA A 316 -5.35 11.96 -3.18
N ALA A 317 -4.12 12.51 -3.18
CA ALA A 317 -3.27 12.75 -4.38
C ALA A 317 -1.78 13.10 -4.00
N PHE A 318 -0.81 12.79 -4.89
CA PHE A 318 0.66 13.16 -4.97
C PHE A 318 1.70 12.17 -4.32
N GLY A 319 2.86 11.73 -4.86
CA GLY A 319 3.62 11.82 -6.16
C GLY A 319 5.18 11.64 -5.98
N GLY A 320 5.94 10.98 -6.89
CA GLY A 320 7.44 10.87 -6.91
C GLY A 320 8.16 10.21 -8.15
N ARG A 321 9.39 10.70 -8.47
CA ARG A 321 10.51 10.33 -9.43
C ARG A 321 10.35 9.46 -10.71
N HIS A 322 9.26 8.69 -10.90
CA HIS A 322 8.98 7.87 -12.10
C HIS A 322 7.93 8.48 -13.04
N GLU A 323 7.77 9.79 -12.95
CA GLU A 323 6.59 10.49 -13.46
C GLU A 323 6.89 11.17 -14.79
N ILE A 324 6.98 10.38 -15.87
CA ILE A 324 6.44 10.94 -17.11
C ILE A 324 4.96 11.12 -16.85
N ASP A 325 4.50 12.35 -16.64
CA ASP A 325 3.07 12.63 -16.50
C ASP A 325 2.38 12.09 -17.76
N PRO A 326 1.47 11.10 -17.65
CA PRO A 326 0.82 10.51 -18.81
C PRO A 326 0.08 11.56 -19.65
N ARG A 327 -0.35 12.68 -19.04
CA ARG A 327 -0.96 13.82 -19.73
C ARG A 327 0.00 14.51 -20.69
N ILE A 328 1.31 14.47 -20.45
CA ILE A 328 2.32 15.06 -21.34
C ILE A 328 2.47 14.20 -22.60
N LEU A 329 2.44 12.86 -22.48
CA LEU A 329 2.49 11.96 -23.64
C LEU A 329 1.27 12.14 -24.55
N LEU A 330 0.08 12.33 -23.97
CA LEU A 330 -1.14 12.62 -24.72
C LEU A 330 -1.10 13.95 -25.50
N ARG A 331 -0.12 14.83 -25.25
CA ARG A 331 0.08 16.04 -26.05
C ARG A 331 0.86 15.80 -27.33
N ILE A 332 1.50 14.63 -27.50
CA ILE A 332 2.10 14.25 -28.77
C ILE A 332 0.97 14.08 -29.81
N GLY A 333 1.11 14.72 -30.97
CA GLY A 333 0.05 14.77 -31.98
C GLY A 333 -1.05 15.82 -31.70
N VAL A 334 -0.86 16.67 -30.68
CA VAL A 334 -1.81 17.74 -30.32
C VAL A 334 -1.11 19.10 -30.29
N LYS A 335 -1.74 20.08 -30.93
CA LYS A 335 -1.37 21.49 -30.82
C LYS A 335 -2.22 22.15 -29.74
N VAL A 336 -1.55 22.69 -28.72
CA VAL A 336 -2.19 23.50 -27.68
C VAL A 336 -2.15 24.96 -28.12
N SER A 337 -3.31 25.60 -28.20
CA SER A 337 -3.43 27.03 -28.45
C SER A 337 -3.96 27.71 -27.19
N THR A 338 -3.22 28.69 -26.67
CA THR A 338 -3.74 29.60 -25.65
C THR A 338 -4.58 30.67 -26.37
N PRO A 339 -5.88 30.79 -26.08
CA PRO A 339 -6.65 31.91 -26.59
C PRO A 339 -6.05 33.21 -26.04
N LYS A 340 -6.12 34.31 -26.80
CA LYS A 340 -5.67 35.62 -26.32
C LYS A 340 -6.43 35.95 -25.02
N VAL A 341 -5.70 36.21 -23.93
CA VAL A 341 -6.30 36.63 -22.67
C VAL A 341 -6.89 38.02 -22.88
N VAL A 342 -8.21 38.14 -22.76
CA VAL A 342 -8.89 39.44 -22.72
C VAL A 342 -8.85 39.92 -21.27
N PRO A 343 -8.32 41.13 -20.97
CA PRO A 343 -8.30 41.65 -19.60
C PRO A 343 -9.72 41.69 -19.01
N GLY A 344 -9.91 41.13 -17.81
CA GLY A 344 -11.19 41.12 -17.11
C GLY A 344 -12.07 39.88 -17.30
N ILE A 345 -11.65 38.91 -18.12
CA ILE A 345 -12.34 37.60 -18.27
C ILE A 345 -11.39 36.50 -17.79
N ALA A 346 -11.92 35.53 -17.00
CA ALA A 346 -11.16 34.37 -16.56
C ALA A 346 -10.49 33.67 -17.76
N ALA A 347 -9.22 33.27 -17.61
CA ALA A 347 -8.45 32.68 -18.71
C ALA A 347 -9.23 31.50 -19.33
N PRO A 348 -9.57 31.56 -20.62
CA PRO A 348 -10.33 30.49 -21.25
C PRO A 348 -9.53 29.17 -21.23
N PRO A 349 -10.21 28.01 -21.16
CA PRO A 349 -9.54 26.72 -21.15
C PRO A 349 -8.66 26.55 -22.39
N LEU A 350 -7.54 25.84 -22.23
CA LEU A 350 -6.62 25.53 -23.32
C LEU A 350 -7.38 24.80 -24.44
N VAL A 351 -7.30 25.31 -25.67
CA VAL A 351 -7.88 24.65 -26.84
C VAL A 351 -6.83 23.70 -27.41
N THR A 352 -7.16 22.42 -27.44
CA THR A 352 -6.32 21.36 -28.00
C THR A 352 -6.86 20.91 -29.35
N THR A 353 -6.03 20.96 -30.40
CA THR A 353 -6.37 20.48 -31.74
C THR A 353 -5.46 19.32 -32.10
N ILE A 354 -6.04 18.18 -32.51
CA ILE A 354 -5.27 17.05 -33.04
C ILE A 354 -4.68 17.47 -34.38
N VAL A 355 -3.37 17.28 -34.56
CA VAL A 355 -2.61 17.68 -35.76
C VAL A 355 -1.98 16.50 -36.51
N CYS A 356 -2.33 15.28 -36.11
CA CYS A 356 -1.95 14.03 -36.75
C CYS A 356 -3.21 13.26 -37.18
N SER A 357 -3.04 12.17 -37.93
CA SER A 357 -4.14 11.29 -38.28
C SER A 357 -4.88 10.78 -37.03
N LYS A 358 -6.22 10.74 -37.10
CA LYS A 358 -7.07 10.26 -35.99
C LYS A 358 -6.74 8.83 -35.60
N ASP A 359 -6.42 7.98 -36.57
CA ASP A 359 -6.10 6.57 -36.30
C ASP A 359 -4.74 6.43 -35.59
N ILE A 360 -3.75 7.21 -36.01
CA ILE A 360 -2.44 7.28 -35.35
C ILE A 360 -2.58 7.80 -33.92
N TYR A 361 -3.33 8.88 -33.73
CA TYR A 361 -3.55 9.43 -32.40
C TYR A 361 -4.23 8.42 -31.46
N ASN A 362 -5.32 7.79 -31.90
CA ASN A 362 -6.09 6.90 -31.05
C ASN A 362 -5.38 5.58 -30.74
N ASN A 363 -4.71 4.98 -31.74
CA ASN A 363 -4.11 3.65 -31.57
C ASN A 363 -2.67 3.72 -31.06
N ILE A 364 -1.86 4.68 -31.53
CA ILE A 364 -0.45 4.76 -31.15
C ILE A 364 -0.28 5.67 -29.94
N VAL A 365 -0.73 6.93 -30.00
CA VAL A 365 -0.49 7.88 -28.89
C VAL A 365 -1.33 7.51 -27.67
N LYS A 366 -2.66 7.43 -27.82
CA LYS A 366 -3.58 7.28 -26.69
C LYS A 366 -3.56 5.87 -26.09
N LYS A 367 -3.45 4.83 -26.92
CA LYS A 367 -3.41 3.44 -26.47
C LYS A 367 -1.97 2.95 -26.33
N GLY A 368 -1.21 2.91 -27.43
CA GLY A 368 0.15 2.36 -27.47
C GLY A 368 1.13 2.97 -26.47
N LEU A 369 1.45 4.27 -26.60
CA LEU A 369 2.44 4.93 -25.73
C LEU A 369 2.03 4.91 -24.26
N MET A 370 0.72 4.99 -23.98
CA MET A 370 0.18 4.89 -22.63
C MET A 370 0.37 3.48 -22.04
N SER A 371 0.07 2.43 -22.80
CA SER A 371 0.32 1.04 -22.38
C SER A 371 1.81 0.79 -22.13
N VAL A 372 2.68 1.31 -23.02
CA VAL A 372 4.14 1.23 -22.84
C VAL A 372 4.56 1.90 -21.54
N LEU A 373 4.11 3.14 -21.27
CA LEU A 373 4.46 3.83 -20.03
C LEU A 373 4.00 3.05 -18.80
N GLN A 374 2.77 2.56 -18.80
CA GLN A 374 2.22 1.75 -17.70
C GLN A 374 3.04 0.49 -17.48
N MET A 375 3.43 -0.21 -18.56
CA MET A 375 4.30 -1.37 -18.50
C MET A 375 5.68 -1.02 -17.94
N LEU A 376 6.30 0.08 -18.38
CA LEU A 376 7.61 0.50 -17.87
C LEU A 376 7.56 0.78 -16.36
N ASN A 377 6.52 1.48 -15.90
CA ASN A 377 6.29 1.73 -14.48
C ASN A 377 6.10 0.43 -13.71
N HIS A 378 5.24 -0.47 -14.20
CA HIS A 378 5.02 -1.79 -13.59
C HIS A 378 6.31 -2.61 -13.49
N VAL A 379 7.12 -2.63 -14.56
CA VAL A 379 8.40 -3.34 -14.58
C VAL A 379 9.37 -2.74 -13.58
N TYR A 380 9.46 -1.42 -13.52
CA TYR A 380 10.36 -0.73 -12.62
C TYR A 380 9.96 -0.93 -11.14
N ASP A 381 8.72 -0.63 -10.79
CA ASP A 381 8.26 -0.61 -9.39
C ASP A 381 8.11 -2.01 -8.78
N LEU A 382 7.72 -3.00 -9.59
CA LEU A 382 7.41 -4.35 -9.08
C LEU A 382 8.42 -5.40 -9.54
N ASN A 383 8.70 -5.49 -10.84
CA ASN A 383 9.50 -6.59 -11.37
C ASN A 383 10.99 -6.43 -11.06
N GLN A 384 11.56 -5.24 -11.23
CA GLN A 384 12.97 -5.04 -10.89
C GLN A 384 13.23 -5.29 -9.43
N TYR A 385 12.39 -4.81 -8.51
CA TYR A 385 12.52 -5.10 -7.08
C TYR A 385 12.55 -6.62 -6.80
N ARG A 386 11.72 -7.41 -7.50
CA ARG A 386 11.69 -8.87 -7.35
C ARG A 386 12.97 -9.58 -7.80
N TYR A 387 13.65 -9.06 -8.83
CA TYR A 387 14.88 -9.64 -9.38
C TYR A 387 16.15 -8.93 -8.90
N ASN A 388 16.01 -7.79 -8.24
CA ASN A 388 17.07 -7.12 -7.53
C ASN A 388 17.36 -7.96 -6.28
N ASP A 389 18.41 -8.76 -6.36
CA ASP A 389 18.91 -9.46 -5.18
C ASP A 389 19.55 -8.37 -4.31
N ASP A 390 18.93 -8.05 -3.17
CA ASP A 390 19.57 -7.24 -2.14
C ASP A 390 20.87 -7.94 -1.76
N PHE A 391 21.98 -7.45 -2.31
CA PHE A 391 23.32 -7.87 -1.94
C PHE A 391 23.52 -7.55 -0.46
N ASN A 392 23.29 -8.54 0.39
CA ASN A 392 23.64 -8.45 1.79
C ASN A 392 24.71 -9.50 2.09
N ASP A 393 25.75 -9.11 2.83
CA ASP A 393 26.86 -9.97 3.28
C ASP A 393 26.43 -11.18 4.13
N ARG A 394 25.13 -11.26 4.43
CA ARG A 394 24.46 -12.37 5.11
C ARG A 394 23.86 -13.42 4.17
N THR A 395 24.06 -13.35 2.85
CA THR A 395 23.34 -14.21 1.89
C THR A 395 23.50 -15.71 2.15
N ASN A 396 24.60 -16.14 2.77
CA ASN A 396 24.89 -17.54 3.06
C ASN A 396 25.00 -17.88 4.56
N GLU A 397 24.71 -16.92 5.43
CA GLU A 397 24.86 -17.05 6.89
C GLU A 397 24.07 -18.25 7.46
N ASP A 398 22.84 -18.44 6.99
CA ASP A 398 21.96 -19.52 7.43
C ASP A 398 22.53 -20.90 7.06
N VAL A 399 23.19 -21.01 5.91
CA VAL A 399 23.78 -22.25 5.42
C VAL A 399 25.10 -22.54 6.16
N ASP A 400 25.90 -21.51 6.43
CA ASP A 400 27.11 -21.64 7.24
C ASP A 400 26.78 -22.08 8.67
N ILE A 401 25.75 -21.48 9.28
CA ILE A 401 25.28 -21.86 10.62
C ILE A 401 24.83 -23.33 10.64
N ARG A 402 24.11 -23.79 9.63
CA ARG A 402 23.70 -25.20 9.52
C ARG A 402 24.90 -26.13 9.40
N TYR A 403 25.93 -25.74 8.66
CA TYR A 403 27.18 -26.49 8.57
C TYR A 403 27.91 -26.53 9.93
N LEU A 404 28.04 -25.39 10.62
CA LEU A 404 28.65 -25.32 11.96
C LEU A 404 27.90 -26.16 13.01
N ARG A 405 26.56 -26.22 12.92
CA ARG A 405 25.72 -27.08 13.76
C ARG A 405 25.77 -28.56 13.36
N LYS A 406 26.57 -28.94 12.37
CA LYS A 406 26.64 -30.30 11.79
C LYS A 406 25.29 -30.81 11.27
N ALA A 407 24.36 -29.90 10.93
CA ALA A 407 23.07 -30.25 10.34
C ALA A 407 23.18 -30.59 8.85
N ILE A 408 24.29 -30.18 8.21
CA ILE A 408 24.64 -30.55 6.83
C ILE A 408 26.13 -30.91 6.78
N ASP A 409 26.49 -31.81 5.87
CA ASP A 409 27.89 -32.16 5.59
C ASP A 409 28.53 -31.20 4.57
N GLU A 410 29.85 -31.31 4.40
CA GLU A 410 30.61 -30.44 3.50
C GLU A 410 30.15 -30.54 2.04
N LYS A 411 29.78 -31.75 1.59
CA LYS A 411 29.29 -31.97 0.22
C LYS A 411 27.97 -31.26 0.00
N SER A 412 27.03 -31.36 0.94
CA SER A 412 25.76 -30.63 0.86
C SER A 412 25.96 -29.13 0.96
N TRP A 413 26.86 -28.66 1.82
CA TRP A 413 27.21 -27.24 1.95
C TRP A 413 27.69 -26.66 0.60
N LYS A 414 28.67 -27.32 -0.02
CA LYS A 414 29.19 -26.97 -1.35
C LYS A 414 28.11 -26.94 -2.43
N GLN A 415 27.22 -27.93 -2.45
CA GLN A 415 26.11 -28.00 -3.41
C GLN A 415 25.10 -26.87 -3.23
N ILE A 416 24.77 -26.51 -1.98
CA ILE A 416 23.83 -25.42 -1.68
C ILE A 416 24.41 -24.06 -2.12
N LEU A 417 25.67 -23.79 -1.79
CA LEU A 417 26.36 -22.55 -2.20
C LEU A 417 26.36 -22.40 -3.71
N GLN A 418 26.68 -23.47 -4.44
CA GLN A 418 26.62 -23.45 -5.90
C GLN A 418 25.21 -23.17 -6.43
N ASN A 419 24.18 -23.80 -5.86
CA ASN A 419 22.80 -23.61 -6.31
C ASN A 419 22.34 -22.16 -6.07
N ARG A 420 22.74 -21.57 -4.94
CA ARG A 420 22.47 -20.16 -4.63
C ARG A 420 23.16 -19.22 -5.61
N GLU A 421 24.42 -19.47 -5.94
CA GLU A 421 25.16 -18.69 -6.94
C GLU A 421 24.47 -18.74 -8.31
N LYS A 422 24.12 -19.93 -8.80
CA LYS A 422 23.41 -20.09 -10.07
C LYS A 422 22.07 -19.36 -10.09
N ASN A 423 21.33 -19.40 -8.98
CA ASN A 423 20.07 -18.69 -8.84
C ASN A 423 20.27 -17.17 -8.84
N ARG A 424 21.34 -16.68 -8.21
CA ARG A 424 21.74 -15.27 -8.19
C ARG A 424 22.09 -14.79 -9.60
N GLU A 425 22.99 -15.48 -10.30
CA GLU A 425 23.34 -15.16 -11.69
C GLU A 425 22.11 -15.15 -12.59
N LYS A 426 21.19 -16.11 -12.40
CA LYS A 426 19.94 -16.17 -13.14
C LYS A 426 19.07 -14.94 -12.90
N LYS A 427 18.85 -14.54 -11.64
CA LYS A 427 18.08 -13.34 -11.29
C LYS A 427 18.73 -12.07 -11.82
N GLN A 428 20.05 -11.93 -11.65
CA GLN A 428 20.80 -10.77 -12.12
C GLN A 428 20.71 -10.59 -13.64
N ASN A 429 20.80 -11.69 -14.40
CA ASN A 429 20.63 -11.63 -15.85
C ASN A 429 19.23 -11.15 -16.26
N ILE A 430 18.17 -11.60 -15.56
CA ILE A 430 16.81 -11.07 -15.79
C ILE A 430 16.77 -9.59 -15.44
N ASN A 431 17.27 -9.20 -14.26
CA ASN A 431 17.25 -7.81 -13.81
C ASN A 431 17.95 -6.89 -14.80
N GLN A 432 19.08 -7.31 -15.38
CA GLN A 432 19.82 -6.51 -16.36
C GLN A 432 19.03 -6.31 -17.66
N ILE A 433 18.25 -7.30 -18.10
CA ILE A 433 17.31 -7.15 -19.22
C ILE A 433 16.20 -6.15 -18.87
N LEU A 434 15.65 -6.22 -17.65
CA LEU A 434 14.62 -5.27 -17.19
C LEU A 434 15.12 -3.84 -17.06
N VAL A 435 16.33 -3.66 -16.54
CA VAL A 435 16.99 -2.36 -16.44
C VAL A 435 17.21 -1.79 -17.83
N THR A 436 17.62 -2.61 -18.80
CA THR A 436 17.76 -2.19 -20.20
C THR A 436 16.43 -1.74 -20.79
N LEU A 437 15.35 -2.53 -20.60
CA LEU A 437 14.00 -2.18 -21.07
C LEU A 437 13.52 -0.85 -20.49
N THR A 438 13.61 -0.69 -19.16
CA THR A 438 13.12 0.51 -18.47
C THR A 438 13.95 1.74 -18.83
N THR A 439 15.28 1.65 -18.79
CA THR A 439 16.18 2.77 -19.08
C THR A 439 15.97 3.26 -20.51
N ILE A 440 16.10 2.36 -21.50
CA ILE A 440 15.96 2.74 -22.91
C ILE A 440 14.52 3.14 -23.23
N GLY A 441 13.52 2.46 -22.66
CA GLY A 441 12.11 2.79 -22.85
C GLY A 441 11.77 4.20 -22.36
N TYR A 442 12.18 4.57 -21.15
CA TYR A 442 11.98 5.93 -20.65
C TYR A 442 12.78 6.97 -21.46
N ASP A 443 13.99 6.65 -21.88
CA ASP A 443 14.80 7.57 -22.69
C ASP A 443 14.17 7.83 -24.06
N ILE A 444 13.63 6.80 -24.73
CA ILE A 444 12.87 6.98 -25.98
C ILE A 444 11.68 7.89 -25.74
N LEU A 445 10.87 7.66 -24.70
CA LEU A 445 9.69 8.48 -24.43
C LEU A 445 10.05 9.93 -24.08
N ARG A 446 11.08 10.16 -23.26
CA ARG A 446 11.56 11.49 -22.90
C ARG A 446 12.13 12.24 -24.09
N ALA A 447 12.99 11.59 -24.89
CA ALA A 447 13.53 12.16 -26.11
C ALA A 447 12.41 12.57 -27.06
N SER A 448 11.41 11.71 -27.25
CA SER A 448 10.22 12.00 -28.07
C SER A 448 9.43 13.21 -27.58
N ILE A 449 9.22 13.34 -26.27
CA ILE A 449 8.54 14.50 -25.68
C ILE A 449 9.34 15.79 -25.91
N ASN A 450 10.66 15.74 -25.77
CA ASN A 450 11.54 16.88 -25.96
C ASN A 450 11.63 17.29 -27.43
N ASP A 451 11.86 16.33 -28.34
CA ASP A 451 11.90 16.54 -29.78
C ASP A 451 10.59 17.13 -30.29
N TYR A 452 9.44 16.63 -29.81
CA TYR A 452 8.13 17.14 -30.18
C TYR A 452 7.98 18.64 -29.85
N LYS A 453 8.53 19.08 -28.71
CA LYS A 453 8.53 20.48 -28.26
C LYS A 453 9.56 21.33 -29.01
N GLU A 454 10.82 20.93 -29.00
CA GLU A 454 11.96 21.72 -29.50
C GLU A 454 11.91 21.89 -31.02
N GLN A 455 11.60 20.81 -31.74
CA GLN A 455 11.50 20.83 -33.20
C GLN A 455 10.17 21.41 -33.69
N LYS A 456 9.33 21.91 -32.78
CA LYS A 456 8.00 22.49 -33.05
C LYS A 456 7.16 21.57 -33.95
N ILE A 457 7.19 20.26 -33.69
CA ILE A 457 6.55 19.24 -34.53
C ILE A 457 5.05 19.52 -34.70
N ALA A 458 4.38 20.03 -33.66
CA ALA A 458 2.97 20.43 -33.71
C ALA A 458 2.61 21.51 -34.75
N LYS A 459 3.59 22.17 -35.37
CA LYS A 459 3.39 23.17 -36.44
C LYS A 459 3.64 22.62 -37.84
N LYS A 460 4.13 21.40 -37.96
CA LYS A 460 4.44 20.76 -39.24
C LYS A 460 3.17 20.20 -39.91
N PRO A 461 3.22 19.90 -41.22
CA PRO A 461 2.14 19.22 -41.91
C PRO A 461 1.80 17.87 -41.25
N GLU A 462 0.53 17.45 -41.34
CA GLU A 462 0.02 16.21 -40.72
C GLU A 462 0.91 14.99 -41.01
N GLY A 463 1.31 14.77 -42.26
CA GLY A 463 2.16 13.64 -42.64
C GLY A 463 3.55 13.64 -41.98
N GLU A 464 4.12 14.80 -41.66
CA GLU A 464 5.39 14.87 -40.91
C GLU A 464 5.18 14.57 -39.42
N VAL A 465 4.04 14.96 -38.86
CA VAL A 465 3.67 14.62 -37.47
C VAL A 465 3.42 13.11 -37.35
N ASP A 466 2.72 12.53 -38.33
CA ASP A 466 2.47 11.09 -38.43
C ASP A 466 3.78 10.30 -38.52
N ALA A 467 4.69 10.72 -39.41
CA ALA A 467 6.00 10.09 -39.56
C ALA A 467 6.84 10.15 -38.28
N PHE A 468 6.78 11.28 -37.55
CA PHE A 468 7.43 11.40 -36.25
C PHE A 468 6.87 10.39 -35.25
N ILE A 469 5.54 10.34 -35.08
CA ILE A 469 4.87 9.42 -34.13
C ILE A 469 5.18 7.96 -34.47
N MET A 470 5.13 7.61 -35.76
CA MET A 470 5.50 6.27 -36.24
C MET A 470 6.97 5.95 -35.97
N GLY A 471 7.87 6.92 -36.11
CA GLY A 471 9.29 6.76 -35.76
C GLY A 471 9.50 6.42 -34.29
N VAL A 472 8.80 7.12 -33.39
CA VAL A 472 8.81 6.82 -31.95
C VAL A 472 8.31 5.42 -31.68
N TRP A 473 7.18 5.04 -32.28
CA TRP A 473 6.60 3.71 -32.13
C TRP A 473 7.55 2.60 -32.62
N ASN A 474 8.16 2.79 -33.80
CA ASN A 474 9.11 1.82 -34.35
C ASN A 474 10.33 1.63 -33.44
N ASN A 475 10.83 2.69 -32.81
CA ASN A 475 11.94 2.56 -31.85
C ASN A 475 11.55 1.71 -30.63
N LEU A 476 10.31 1.84 -30.15
CA LEU A 476 9.78 1.03 -29.05
C LEU A 476 9.58 -0.43 -29.46
N GLU A 477 9.09 -0.70 -30.68
CA GLU A 477 8.99 -2.06 -31.22
C GLU A 477 10.36 -2.73 -31.39
N VAL A 478 11.37 -1.98 -31.85
CA VAL A 478 12.75 -2.48 -31.94
C VAL A 478 13.29 -2.84 -30.56
N LEU A 479 13.07 -1.97 -29.55
CA LEU A 479 13.45 -2.27 -28.17
C LEU A 479 12.75 -3.53 -27.65
N ARG A 480 11.43 -3.66 -27.88
CA ARG A 480 10.65 -4.85 -27.52
C ARG A 480 11.24 -6.11 -28.13
N GLY A 481 11.57 -6.08 -29.43
CA GLY A 481 12.21 -7.21 -30.13
C GLY A 481 13.56 -7.61 -29.52
N ILE A 482 14.42 -6.63 -29.20
CA ILE A 482 15.73 -6.87 -28.56
C ILE A 482 15.56 -7.50 -27.17
N VAL A 483 14.62 -6.99 -26.38
CA VAL A 483 14.33 -7.46 -25.02
C VAL A 483 13.79 -8.88 -25.04
N ASN A 484 12.81 -9.17 -25.91
CA ASN A 484 12.23 -10.50 -26.05
C ASN A 484 13.26 -11.53 -26.52
N LYS A 485 14.11 -11.18 -27.50
CA LYS A 485 15.24 -12.02 -27.92
C LYS A 485 16.24 -12.29 -26.78
N SER A 486 16.43 -11.32 -25.89
CA SER A 486 17.28 -11.49 -24.71
C SER A 486 16.64 -12.45 -23.69
N PHE A 487 15.32 -12.40 -23.51
CA PHE A 487 14.61 -13.37 -22.69
C PHE A 487 14.59 -14.78 -23.27
N GLU A 488 14.49 -14.94 -24.59
CA GLU A 488 14.62 -16.23 -25.28
C GLU A 488 15.98 -16.86 -25.03
N LYS A 489 17.05 -16.09 -25.20
CA LYS A 489 18.41 -16.53 -24.91
C LYS A 489 18.58 -16.91 -23.44
N HIS A 490 18.02 -16.12 -22.53
CA HIS A 490 18.02 -16.44 -21.11
C HIS A 490 17.29 -17.78 -20.83
N ALA A 491 16.10 -17.96 -21.39
CA ALA A 491 15.31 -19.17 -21.27
C ALA A 491 16.07 -20.41 -21.75
N ALA A 492 16.73 -20.32 -22.91
CA ALA A 492 17.55 -21.39 -23.47
C ALA A 492 18.78 -21.69 -22.59
N LEU A 493 19.50 -20.65 -22.14
CA LEU A 493 20.72 -20.79 -21.34
C LEU A 493 20.46 -21.45 -19.97
N TYR A 494 19.34 -21.11 -19.34
CA TYR A 494 18.97 -21.62 -18.01
C TYR A 494 17.92 -22.74 -18.05
N LYS A 495 17.49 -23.17 -19.25
CA LYS A 495 16.42 -24.16 -19.46
C LYS A 495 15.19 -23.86 -18.61
N CYS A 496 14.70 -22.62 -18.68
CA CYS A 496 13.61 -22.16 -17.84
C CYS A 496 12.61 -21.29 -18.60
N LYS A 497 11.45 -21.06 -17.98
CA LYS A 497 10.51 -20.04 -18.44
C LYS A 497 11.12 -18.65 -18.21
N ALA A 498 10.92 -17.76 -19.17
CA ALA A 498 11.34 -16.36 -19.09
C ALA A 498 10.14 -15.44 -19.41
N PRO A 499 10.13 -14.21 -18.87
CA PRO A 499 9.13 -13.21 -19.23
C PRO A 499 9.16 -12.86 -20.73
N TYR A 500 8.08 -12.25 -21.21
CA TYR A 500 7.97 -11.71 -22.56
C TYR A 500 7.08 -10.46 -22.54
N VAL A 501 7.38 -9.50 -23.41
CA VAL A 501 6.57 -8.30 -23.61
C VAL A 501 5.63 -8.51 -24.79
N ASP A 502 4.32 -8.56 -24.52
CA ASP A 502 3.30 -8.81 -25.52
C ASP A 502 3.22 -7.71 -26.59
N GLU A 503 2.88 -8.11 -27.82
CA GLU A 503 2.77 -7.22 -28.99
C GLU A 503 1.45 -6.46 -29.03
N LYS A 504 0.36 -7.06 -28.53
CA LYS A 504 -0.99 -6.46 -28.68
C LYS A 504 -1.35 -5.54 -27.53
N ALA A 505 -0.98 -5.93 -26.31
CA ALA A 505 -1.33 -5.17 -25.11
C ALA A 505 -0.15 -4.39 -24.52
N TYR A 506 1.10 -4.66 -24.96
CA TYR A 506 2.29 -4.26 -24.22
C TYR A 506 2.18 -4.66 -22.73
N SER A 507 1.52 -5.78 -22.47
CA SER A 507 1.38 -6.36 -21.13
C SER A 507 2.63 -7.16 -20.78
N TRP A 508 2.99 -7.10 -19.50
CA TRP A 508 4.05 -7.93 -18.93
C TRP A 508 3.51 -9.33 -18.65
N GLU A 509 3.91 -10.32 -19.45
CA GLU A 509 3.40 -11.68 -19.33
C GLU A 509 4.52 -12.70 -19.19
N TYR A 510 4.24 -13.80 -18.48
CA TYR A 510 5.15 -14.94 -18.39
C TYR A 510 4.71 -15.99 -19.41
N LYS A 511 5.50 -16.22 -20.47
CA LYS A 511 5.24 -17.35 -21.38
C LYS A 511 5.42 -18.67 -20.63
N THR A 512 4.38 -19.50 -20.63
CA THR A 512 4.39 -20.82 -19.97
C THR A 512 5.08 -21.92 -20.79
N SER A 513 5.46 -21.66 -22.04
CA SER A 513 6.31 -22.54 -22.84
C SER A 513 6.94 -21.75 -24.00
N TRP A 514 8.24 -21.93 -24.19
CA TRP A 514 8.85 -21.79 -25.50
C TRP A 514 8.72 -23.17 -26.14
N SER A 515 8.02 -23.27 -27.27
CA SER A 515 8.08 -24.49 -28.08
C SER A 515 9.53 -24.65 -28.53
N TYR A 516 10.22 -25.61 -27.90
CA TYR A 516 11.60 -25.98 -28.21
C TYR A 516 11.72 -26.54 -29.61
#